data_AF-A0A353JB85-F1
#
_entry.id   AF-A0A353JB85-F1
#
_cell.length_a   1.000
_cell.length_b   1.000
_cell.length_c   1.000
_cell.angle_alpha   90.00
_cell.angle_beta   90.00
_cell.angle_gamma   90.00
#
_symmetry.space_group_name_H-M   'P 1'
#
loop_
_entity.id
_entity.type
_entity.pdbx_description
1 polymer ?
#
loop_
_entity_poly.entity_id
_entity_poly.type
_entity_poly.pdbx_seq_one_letter_code
_entity_poly.pdbx_strand_id
1 'polypeptide(L)'
;MKSAFLVYLKDLKEKIISKNLGGLNLCKKVEGEYDMKEFLESLEIGEGKVKLSATEVKSILTEHGKIVTNENEKVKKDLTNEINTYKSTITNLENQIKDMPSSDDVTKLQNEINDMKQKESQRIADEKAKQEDEILTNNIITAFGDKKFTSDYVKNGLISDIKSELNKAENKGKGIKEIFESLTKDKTGLFENPNQPVDMPGMGEGDNTTPNNLDEMSFEQYKAWRQNN
;
A
#
# COMPACT_ATOMS: atom_id res chain seq x y z
N MET A 1 6.95 20.95 1.32
CA MET A 1 5.80 21.06 0.39
C MET A 1 5.92 22.18 -0.65
N LYS A 2 6.44 23.38 -0.34
CA LYS A 2 6.61 24.48 -1.34
C LYS A 2 7.44 24.10 -2.59
N SER A 3 8.45 23.24 -2.43
CA SER A 3 9.33 22.83 -3.54
C SER A 3 8.61 22.01 -4.61
N ALA A 4 7.76 21.05 -4.23
CA ALA A 4 7.04 20.20 -5.18
C ALA A 4 6.01 20.98 -6.02
N PHE A 5 5.36 21.98 -5.40
CA PHE A 5 4.40 22.84 -6.10
C PHE A 5 5.08 23.76 -7.11
N LEU A 6 6.27 24.30 -6.79
CA LEU A 6 7.05 25.10 -7.73
C LEU A 6 7.58 24.28 -8.91
N VAL A 7 7.97 23.02 -8.67
CA VAL A 7 8.35 22.07 -9.72
C VAL A 7 7.16 21.78 -10.65
N TYR A 8 5.97 21.55 -10.08
CA TYR A 8 4.75 21.34 -10.85
C TYR A 8 4.38 22.55 -11.71
N LEU A 9 4.45 23.76 -11.14
CA LEU A 9 4.18 24.99 -11.90
C LEU A 9 5.20 25.23 -13.02
N LYS A 10 6.47 24.86 -12.79
CA LYS A 10 7.52 24.97 -13.80
C LYS A 10 7.28 23.99 -14.96
N ASP A 11 6.92 22.74 -14.66
CA ASP A 11 6.57 21.73 -15.66
C ASP A 11 5.30 22.11 -16.44
N LEU A 12 4.30 22.68 -15.78
CA LEU A 12 3.07 23.17 -16.42
C LEU A 12 3.39 24.34 -17.37
N LYS A 13 4.24 25.27 -16.94
CA LYS A 13 4.68 26.41 -17.74
C LYS A 13 5.47 25.94 -18.97
N GLU A 14 6.37 24.97 -18.82
CA GLU A 14 7.12 24.39 -19.94
C GLU A 14 6.22 23.64 -20.93
N LYS A 15 5.22 22.88 -20.45
CA LYS A 15 4.22 22.22 -21.32
C LYS A 15 3.34 23.21 -22.08
N ILE A 16 2.94 24.32 -21.46
CA ILE A 16 2.15 25.37 -22.14
C ILE A 16 3.02 26.08 -23.19
N ILE A 17 4.27 26.39 -22.86
CA ILE A 17 5.24 26.96 -23.80
C ILE A 17 5.52 25.99 -24.96
N SER A 18 5.66 24.67 -24.69
CA SER A 18 5.90 23.68 -25.75
C SER A 18 4.67 23.45 -26.64
N LYS A 19 3.44 23.55 -26.12
CA LYS A 19 2.22 23.48 -26.94
C LYS A 19 2.07 24.74 -27.80
N ASN A 20 2.38 25.92 -27.26
CA ASN A 20 2.23 27.18 -27.98
C ASN A 20 3.38 27.47 -28.97
N LEU A 21 4.62 27.00 -28.71
CA LEU A 21 5.71 26.99 -29.70
C LEU A 21 5.68 25.76 -30.61
N GLY A 22 5.04 24.66 -30.17
CA GLY A 22 4.79 23.46 -30.98
C GLY A 22 3.81 23.72 -32.13
N GLY A 23 2.94 24.73 -31.99
CA GLY A 23 2.15 25.26 -33.10
C GLY A 23 2.97 26.02 -34.16
N LEU A 24 4.18 26.48 -33.83
CA LEU A 24 5.12 27.06 -34.80
C LEU A 24 6.05 26.03 -35.45
N ASN A 25 6.05 24.78 -34.98
CA ASN A 25 6.89 23.68 -35.50
C ASN A 25 6.04 22.51 -36.03
N LEU A 26 4.91 22.82 -36.68
CA LEU A 26 4.11 21.82 -37.40
C LEU A 26 4.72 21.40 -38.76
N CYS A 27 5.91 21.87 -39.14
CA CYS A 27 6.76 21.21 -40.13
C CYS A 27 7.68 20.19 -39.46
N LYS A 28 7.11 19.09 -38.96
CA LYS A 28 7.86 17.85 -38.71
C LYS A 28 7.21 16.73 -39.48
N LYS A 29 7.70 16.53 -40.71
CA LYS A 29 7.80 15.28 -41.49
C LYS A 29 6.95 14.13 -40.93
N VAL A 30 5.67 14.16 -41.26
CA VAL A 30 4.83 12.97 -41.33
C VAL A 30 4.52 12.82 -42.82
N GLU A 31 5.09 11.78 -43.42
CA GLU A 31 4.81 11.21 -44.75
C GLU A 31 3.98 12.10 -45.72
N GLY A 32 4.68 12.82 -46.63
CA GLY A 32 4.04 13.54 -47.75
C GLY A 32 3.78 15.03 -47.51
N GLU A 33 4.82 15.79 -47.14
CA GLU A 33 4.76 17.25 -47.07
C GLU A 33 4.84 17.83 -48.49
N TYR A 34 3.70 18.02 -49.16
CA TYR A 34 3.65 18.78 -50.41
C TYR A 34 3.93 20.25 -50.10
N ASP A 35 5.06 20.78 -50.56
CA ASP A 35 5.30 22.22 -50.60
C ASP A 35 4.13 22.85 -51.38
N MET A 36 3.41 23.82 -50.79
CA MET A 36 2.29 24.49 -51.45
C MET A 36 2.71 25.02 -52.84
N LYS A 37 3.96 25.45 -52.97
CA LYS A 37 4.53 25.83 -54.26
C LYS A 37 4.60 24.65 -55.23
N GLU A 38 5.15 23.52 -54.82
CA GLU A 38 5.26 22.29 -55.62
C GLU A 38 3.88 21.76 -56.01
N PHE A 39 2.92 21.80 -55.09
CA PHE A 39 1.52 21.48 -55.36
C PHE A 39 0.96 22.38 -56.45
N LEU A 40 1.05 23.71 -56.29
CA LEU A 40 0.53 24.67 -57.27
C LEU A 40 1.21 24.54 -58.64
N GLU A 41 2.51 24.23 -58.69
CA GLU A 41 3.25 24.00 -59.94
C GLU A 41 2.88 22.67 -60.64
N SER A 42 2.37 21.70 -59.88
CA SER A 42 1.90 20.41 -60.39
C SER A 42 0.44 20.40 -60.85
N LEU A 43 -0.35 21.43 -60.52
CA LEU A 43 -1.76 21.50 -60.88
C LEU A 43 -1.96 21.72 -62.38
N GLU A 44 -2.83 20.89 -62.97
CA GLU A 44 -3.33 21.01 -64.34
C GLU A 44 -4.83 21.29 -64.30
N ILE A 45 -5.28 22.34 -64.99
CA ILE A 45 -6.67 22.83 -64.93
C ILE A 45 -7.32 22.73 -66.32
N GLY A 46 -8.57 22.27 -66.35
CA GLY A 46 -9.41 22.19 -67.55
C GLY A 46 -9.12 21.01 -68.48
N GLU A 47 -9.95 20.84 -69.51
CA GLU A 47 -9.85 19.72 -70.48
C GLU A 47 -8.52 19.72 -71.26
N GLY A 48 -7.84 20.88 -71.34
CA GLY A 48 -6.54 21.06 -71.98
C GLY A 48 -5.32 20.91 -71.06
N LYS A 49 -5.50 20.52 -69.78
CA LYS A 49 -4.41 20.31 -68.81
C LYS A 49 -3.42 21.48 -68.69
N VAL A 50 -3.95 22.70 -68.58
CA VAL A 50 -3.12 23.91 -68.53
C VAL A 50 -2.52 24.09 -67.15
N LYS A 51 -1.22 24.38 -67.07
CA LYS A 51 -0.52 24.67 -65.81
C LYS A 51 -0.59 26.15 -65.46
N LEU A 52 -0.57 26.45 -64.16
CA LEU A 52 -0.44 27.82 -63.66
C LEU A 52 0.92 28.41 -64.07
N SER A 53 0.93 29.68 -64.46
CA SER A 53 2.18 30.40 -64.71
C SER A 53 2.93 30.70 -63.40
N ALA A 54 4.25 30.85 -63.49
CA ALA A 54 5.07 31.21 -62.34
C ALA A 54 4.63 32.52 -61.66
N THR A 55 4.07 33.46 -62.43
CA THR A 55 3.53 34.73 -61.92
C THR A 55 2.27 34.51 -61.09
N GLU A 56 1.35 33.65 -61.56
CA GLU A 56 0.12 33.31 -60.83
C GLU A 56 0.44 32.55 -59.54
N VAL A 57 1.35 31.56 -59.60
CA VAL A 57 1.82 30.83 -58.41
C VAL A 57 2.43 31.80 -57.38
N LYS A 58 3.31 32.71 -57.82
CA LYS A 58 3.92 33.71 -56.93
C LYS A 58 2.89 34.64 -56.30
N SER A 59 1.86 35.05 -57.06
CA SER A 59 0.80 35.90 -56.54
C SER A 59 -0.04 35.19 -55.48
N ILE A 60 -0.39 33.92 -55.70
CA ILE A 60 -1.15 33.09 -54.75
C ILE A 60 -0.35 32.93 -53.45
N LEU A 61 0.94 32.57 -53.55
CA LEU A 61 1.81 32.41 -52.37
C LEU A 61 1.97 33.73 -51.58
N THR A 62 2.00 34.86 -52.28
CA THR A 62 2.10 36.18 -51.64
C THR A 62 0.84 36.54 -50.85
N GLU A 63 -0.34 36.37 -51.45
CA GLU A 63 -1.61 36.61 -50.77
C GLU A 63 -1.84 35.63 -49.63
N HIS A 64 -1.52 34.35 -49.85
CA HIS A 64 -1.55 33.34 -48.79
C HIS A 64 -0.63 33.71 -47.61
N GLY A 65 0.60 34.16 -47.89
CA GLY A 65 1.54 34.62 -46.86
C GLY A 65 1.00 35.79 -46.04
N LYS A 66 0.31 36.75 -46.68
CA LYS A 66 -0.37 37.85 -45.96
C LYS A 66 -1.50 37.33 -45.07
N ILE A 67 -2.34 36.43 -45.58
CA ILE A 67 -3.46 35.85 -44.81
C ILE A 67 -2.93 35.11 -43.59
N VAL A 68 -1.93 34.24 -43.77
CA VAL A 68 -1.30 33.49 -42.66
C VAL A 68 -0.72 34.44 -41.62
N THR A 69 -0.06 35.51 -42.05
CA THR A 69 0.51 36.51 -41.13
C THR A 69 -0.58 37.20 -40.33
N ASN A 70 -1.63 37.69 -41.00
CA ASN A 70 -2.75 38.39 -40.36
C ASN A 70 -3.51 37.50 -39.37
N GLU A 71 -3.82 36.26 -39.75
CA GLU A 71 -4.52 35.32 -38.87
C GLU A 71 -3.64 34.93 -37.67
N ASN A 72 -2.34 34.71 -37.87
CA ASN A 72 -1.40 34.47 -36.76
C ASN A 72 -1.32 35.67 -35.80
N GLU A 73 -1.36 36.90 -36.30
CA GLU A 73 -1.37 38.11 -35.46
C GLU A 73 -2.65 38.23 -34.65
N LYS A 74 -3.82 37.94 -35.25
CA LYS A 74 -5.10 37.90 -34.53
C LYS A 74 -5.07 36.85 -33.42
N VAL A 75 -4.68 35.62 -33.73
CA VAL A 75 -4.59 34.52 -32.76
C VAL A 75 -3.64 34.89 -31.62
N LYS A 76 -2.47 35.48 -31.91
CA LYS A 76 -1.54 35.95 -30.88
C LYS A 76 -2.14 37.03 -29.99
N LYS A 77 -2.89 37.98 -30.58
CA LYS A 77 -3.56 39.05 -29.83
C LYS A 77 -4.64 38.49 -28.91
N ASP A 78 -5.47 37.57 -29.41
CA ASP A 78 -6.55 36.95 -28.64
C ASP A 78 -6.00 36.13 -27.47
N LEU A 79 -4.97 35.31 -27.72
CA LEU A 79 -4.26 34.58 -26.67
C LEU A 79 -3.64 35.52 -25.63
N THR A 80 -3.07 36.64 -26.06
CA THR A 80 -2.48 37.64 -25.14
C THR A 80 -3.55 38.27 -24.26
N ASN A 81 -4.72 38.60 -24.82
CA ASN A 81 -5.85 39.14 -24.08
C ASN A 81 -6.40 38.14 -23.04
N GLU A 82 -6.52 36.87 -23.43
CA GLU A 82 -6.98 35.80 -22.54
C GLU A 82 -6.00 35.60 -21.37
N ILE A 83 -4.68 35.57 -21.66
CA ILE A 83 -3.63 35.48 -20.64
C ILE A 83 -3.71 36.66 -19.66
N ASN A 84 -3.92 37.87 -20.14
CA ASN A 84 -4.03 39.06 -19.28
C ASN A 84 -5.29 39.01 -18.40
N THR A 85 -6.38 38.46 -18.93
CA THR A 85 -7.62 38.23 -18.18
C THR A 85 -7.39 37.21 -17.06
N TYR A 86 -6.81 36.04 -17.36
CA TYR A 86 -6.51 35.04 -16.34
C TYR A 86 -5.55 35.56 -15.27
N LYS A 87 -4.50 36.30 -15.66
CA LYS A 87 -3.59 36.92 -14.69
C LYS A 87 -4.32 37.85 -13.73
N SER A 88 -5.21 38.70 -14.25
CA SER A 88 -6.00 39.63 -13.43
C SER A 88 -6.94 38.88 -12.48
N THR A 89 -7.59 37.81 -12.95
CA THR A 89 -8.45 36.95 -12.11
C THR A 89 -7.65 36.25 -11.01
N ILE A 90 -6.47 35.71 -11.33
CA ILE A 90 -5.58 35.06 -10.35
C ILE A 90 -5.19 36.07 -9.27
N THR A 91 -4.72 37.26 -9.64
CA THR A 91 -4.35 38.30 -8.67
C THR A 91 -5.54 38.73 -7.80
N ASN A 92 -6.74 38.82 -8.36
CA ASN A 92 -7.95 39.12 -7.59
C ASN A 92 -8.27 38.00 -6.58
N LEU A 93 -8.23 36.74 -7.00
CA LEU A 93 -8.46 35.60 -6.12
C LEU A 93 -7.39 35.49 -5.02
N GLU A 94 -6.12 35.75 -5.34
CA GLU A 94 -5.02 35.79 -4.36
C GLU A 94 -5.25 36.87 -3.30
N ASN A 95 -5.69 38.06 -3.71
CA ASN A 95 -6.03 39.14 -2.78
C ASN A 95 -7.25 38.76 -1.93
N GLN A 96 -8.30 38.19 -2.52
CA GLN A 96 -9.46 37.72 -1.77
C GLN A 96 -9.11 36.65 -0.74
N ILE A 97 -8.22 35.71 -1.06
CA ILE A 97 -7.73 34.69 -0.11
C ILE A 97 -6.93 35.33 1.02
N LYS A 98 -6.09 36.33 0.71
CA LYS A 98 -5.27 37.05 1.69
C LYS A 98 -6.10 37.90 2.64
N ASP A 99 -7.15 38.52 2.11
CA ASP A 99 -8.05 39.41 2.83
C ASP A 99 -9.23 38.65 3.47
N MET A 100 -9.37 37.36 3.18
CA MET A 100 -10.35 36.49 3.85
C MET A 100 -9.96 36.40 5.33
N PRO A 101 -10.82 36.83 6.26
CA PRO A 101 -10.54 36.64 7.68
C PRO A 101 -10.44 35.14 7.95
N SER A 102 -9.41 34.70 8.66
CA SER A 102 -9.39 33.37 9.26
C SER A 102 -10.55 33.30 10.25
N SER A 103 -11.73 32.85 9.79
CA SER A 103 -12.83 32.60 10.71
C SER A 103 -12.38 31.52 11.69
N ASP A 104 -12.81 31.63 12.94
CA ASP A 104 -12.52 30.62 13.97
C ASP A 104 -12.91 29.21 13.48
N ASP A 105 -13.92 29.12 12.60
CA ASP A 105 -14.37 27.88 11.99
C ASP A 105 -13.35 27.27 11.02
N VAL A 106 -12.66 28.07 10.20
CA VAL A 106 -11.59 27.58 9.31
C VAL A 106 -10.40 27.07 10.14
N THR A 107 -10.06 27.75 11.23
CA THR A 107 -8.98 27.33 12.13
C THR A 107 -9.36 26.05 12.89
N LYS A 108 -10.61 25.92 13.36
CA LYS A 108 -11.13 24.70 14.00
C LYS A 108 -11.09 23.50 13.04
N LEU A 109 -11.60 23.67 11.81
CA LEU A 109 -11.57 22.62 10.80
C LEU A 109 -10.14 22.19 10.45
N GLN A 110 -9.21 23.15 10.34
CA GLN A 110 -7.80 22.85 10.09
C GLN A 110 -7.19 22.00 11.22
N ASN A 111 -7.52 22.31 12.48
CA ASN A 111 -7.04 21.55 13.64
C ASN A 111 -7.66 20.14 13.70
N GLU A 112 -8.96 20.02 13.44
CA GLU A 112 -9.67 18.73 13.44
C GLU A 112 -9.15 17.80 12.33
N ILE A 113 -8.89 18.34 11.13
CA ILE A 113 -8.26 17.58 10.04
C ILE A 113 -6.86 17.09 10.45
N ASN A 114 -6.08 17.91 11.16
CA ASN A 114 -4.75 17.52 11.61
C ASN A 114 -4.82 16.43 12.68
N ASP A 115 -5.75 16.53 13.64
CA ASP A 115 -5.98 15.51 14.67
C ASP A 115 -6.43 14.17 14.06
N MET A 116 -7.39 14.20 13.12
CA MET A 116 -7.82 13.00 12.40
C MET A 116 -6.67 12.34 11.63
N LYS A 117 -5.82 13.12 10.95
CA LYS A 117 -4.64 12.57 10.24
C LYS A 117 -3.64 11.93 11.18
N GLN A 118 -3.41 12.50 12.35
CA GLN A 118 -2.51 11.93 13.36
C GLN A 118 -3.09 10.63 13.93
N LYS A 119 -4.37 10.62 14.31
CA LYS A 119 -5.06 9.43 14.80
C LYS A 119 -5.06 8.30 13.78
N GLU A 120 -5.33 8.60 12.51
CA GLU A 120 -5.33 7.59 11.46
C GLU A 120 -3.92 7.05 11.18
N SER A 121 -2.90 7.91 11.20
CA SER A 121 -1.50 7.46 11.07
C SER A 121 -1.09 6.55 12.23
N GLN A 122 -1.51 6.88 13.46
CA GLN A 122 -1.25 6.05 14.64
C GLN A 122 -1.97 4.71 14.53
N ARG A 123 -3.25 4.70 14.15
CA ARG A 123 -4.04 3.47 13.96
C ARG A 123 -3.40 2.54 12.93
N ILE A 124 -2.91 3.08 11.81
CA ILE A 124 -2.20 2.30 10.78
C ILE A 124 -0.90 1.72 11.33
N ALA A 125 -0.13 2.49 12.11
CA ALA A 125 1.12 2.02 12.71
C ALA A 125 0.86 0.91 13.76
N ASP A 126 -0.16 1.08 14.61
CA ASP A 126 -0.54 0.11 15.63
C ASP A 126 -1.05 -1.19 15.02
N GLU A 127 -1.89 -1.10 13.98
CA GLU A 127 -2.39 -2.27 13.25
C GLU A 127 -1.23 -3.04 12.58
N LYS A 128 -0.30 -2.33 11.95
CA LYS A 128 0.88 -2.95 11.35
C LYS A 128 1.76 -3.63 12.41
N ALA A 129 2.02 -2.95 13.52
CA ALA A 129 2.82 -3.51 14.61
C ALA A 129 2.15 -4.76 15.21
N LYS A 130 0.82 -4.76 15.34
CA LYS A 130 0.06 -5.92 15.80
C LYS A 130 0.13 -7.08 14.81
N GLN A 131 -0.04 -6.83 13.52
CA GLN A 131 0.08 -7.87 12.49
C GLN A 131 1.49 -8.47 12.44
N GLU A 132 2.52 -7.64 12.53
CA GLU A 132 3.92 -8.10 12.60
C GLU A 132 4.18 -8.93 13.86
N ASP A 133 3.63 -8.53 15.02
CA ASP A 133 3.73 -9.28 16.26
C ASP A 133 2.98 -10.62 16.21
N GLU A 134 1.79 -10.65 15.62
CA GLU A 134 1.00 -11.88 15.40
C GLU A 134 1.74 -12.86 14.47
N ILE A 135 2.27 -12.38 13.35
CA ILE A 135 3.09 -13.18 12.42
C ILE A 135 4.32 -13.72 13.14
N LEU A 136 5.04 -12.89 13.89
CA LEU A 136 6.22 -13.31 14.64
C LEU A 136 5.86 -14.36 15.69
N THR A 137 4.76 -14.16 16.43
CA THR A 137 4.26 -15.11 17.42
C THR A 137 3.94 -16.46 16.79
N ASN A 138 3.26 -16.47 15.64
CA ASN A 138 2.93 -17.71 14.93
C ASN A 138 4.18 -18.42 14.40
N ASN A 139 5.18 -17.67 13.91
CA ASN A 139 6.46 -18.23 13.50
C ASN A 139 7.21 -18.87 14.69
N ILE A 140 7.16 -18.25 15.87
CA ILE A 140 7.72 -18.80 17.11
C ILE A 140 6.98 -20.08 17.52
N ILE A 141 5.65 -20.06 17.52
CA ILE A 141 4.85 -21.25 17.85
C ILE A 141 5.15 -22.39 16.88
N THR A 142 5.30 -22.10 15.58
CA THR A 142 5.67 -23.10 14.57
C THR A 142 7.04 -23.70 14.85
N ALA A 143 8.01 -22.89 15.31
CA ALA A 143 9.34 -23.37 15.67
C ALA A 143 9.35 -24.33 16.88
N PHE A 144 8.31 -24.32 17.72
CA PHE A 144 8.18 -25.26 18.83
C PHE A 144 7.90 -26.70 18.34
N GLY A 145 7.31 -26.86 17.15
CA GLY A 145 6.92 -28.16 16.60
C GLY A 145 5.94 -28.90 17.50
N ASP A 146 6.14 -30.20 17.68
CA ASP A 146 5.23 -31.09 18.44
C ASP A 146 5.47 -31.08 19.97
N LYS A 147 6.25 -30.13 20.49
CA LYS A 147 6.55 -30.09 21.93
C LYS A 147 5.32 -29.66 22.73
N LYS A 148 4.97 -30.46 23.74
CA LYS A 148 3.96 -30.12 24.73
C LYS A 148 4.60 -29.40 25.91
N PHE A 149 4.12 -28.21 26.22
CA PHE A 149 4.60 -27.39 27.33
C PHE A 149 3.86 -27.76 28.61
N THR A 150 4.52 -27.63 29.76
CA THR A 150 3.92 -27.93 31.08
C THR A 150 2.79 -26.98 31.46
N SER A 151 2.74 -25.78 30.85
CA SER A 151 1.61 -24.85 30.97
C SER A 151 1.65 -23.77 29.87
N ASP A 152 0.51 -23.11 29.65
CA ASP A 152 0.43 -21.95 28.77
C ASP A 152 1.28 -20.77 29.27
N TYR A 153 1.48 -20.65 30.58
CA TYR A 153 2.35 -19.64 31.17
C TYR A 153 3.80 -19.81 30.71
N VAL A 154 4.30 -21.06 30.73
CA VAL A 154 5.66 -21.38 30.25
C VAL A 154 5.78 -21.14 28.75
N LYS A 155 4.76 -21.53 27.97
CA LYS A 155 4.72 -21.29 26.53
C LYS A 155 4.77 -19.79 26.20
N ASN A 156 3.92 -18.99 26.85
CA ASN A 156 3.85 -17.54 26.62
C ASN A 156 5.10 -16.82 27.12
N GLY A 157 5.68 -17.26 28.25
CA GLY A 157 6.96 -16.77 28.75
C GLY A 157 8.08 -17.00 27.74
N LEU A 158 8.18 -18.21 27.19
CA LEU A 158 9.20 -18.53 26.20
C LEU A 158 9.01 -17.76 24.88
N ILE A 159 7.77 -17.52 24.45
CA ILE A 159 7.48 -16.63 23.30
C ILE A 159 8.02 -15.23 23.58
N SER A 160 7.78 -14.68 24.77
CA SER A 160 8.28 -13.37 25.18
C SER A 160 9.80 -13.32 25.22
N ASP A 161 10.45 -14.34 25.78
CA ASP A 161 11.90 -14.45 25.85
C ASP A 161 12.52 -14.50 24.45
N ILE A 162 11.95 -15.29 23.53
CA ILE A 162 12.42 -15.36 22.14
C ILE A 162 12.28 -14.02 21.44
N LYS A 163 11.14 -13.32 21.60
CA LYS A 163 10.95 -11.96 21.05
C LYS A 163 12.01 -11.00 21.60
N SER A 164 12.31 -11.08 22.90
CA SER A 164 13.35 -10.25 23.52
C SER A 164 14.76 -10.59 23.00
N GLU A 165 15.10 -11.86 22.86
CA GLU A 165 16.39 -12.31 22.35
C GLU A 165 16.62 -11.91 20.88
N LEU A 166 15.58 -11.96 20.04
CA LEU A 166 15.64 -11.52 18.64
C LEU A 166 16.01 -10.03 18.50
N ASN A 167 15.61 -9.21 19.48
CA ASN A 167 15.90 -7.77 19.48
C ASN A 167 17.34 -7.44 19.93
N LYS A 168 18.08 -8.39 20.49
CA LYS A 168 19.46 -8.17 20.94
C LYS A 168 20.44 -8.13 19.78
N ALA A 169 21.41 -7.23 19.86
CA ALA A 169 22.43 -7.06 18.83
C ALA A 169 23.27 -8.35 18.60
N GLU A 170 23.54 -9.10 19.67
CA GLU A 170 24.30 -10.37 19.64
C GLU A 170 23.58 -11.53 18.93
N ASN A 171 22.27 -11.41 18.72
CA ASN A 171 21.46 -12.43 18.06
C ASN A 171 21.00 -11.99 16.66
N LYS A 172 21.48 -10.84 16.16
CA LYS A 172 21.20 -10.42 14.78
C LYS A 172 21.65 -11.50 13.79
N GLY A 173 20.72 -11.95 12.96
CA GLY A 173 20.96 -12.98 11.95
C GLY A 173 20.75 -14.41 12.44
N LYS A 174 20.53 -14.65 13.75
CA LYS A 174 20.12 -15.96 14.25
C LYS A 174 18.65 -16.22 13.94
N GLY A 175 18.33 -17.48 13.65
CA GLY A 175 16.95 -17.91 13.41
C GLY A 175 16.16 -18.12 14.71
N ILE A 176 14.83 -18.05 14.62
CA ILE A 176 13.91 -18.33 15.75
C ILE A 176 14.20 -19.69 16.38
N LYS A 177 14.45 -20.72 15.56
CA LYS A 177 14.74 -22.09 16.03
C LYS A 177 16.05 -22.17 16.80
N GLU A 178 17.09 -21.45 16.36
CA GLU A 178 18.39 -21.42 17.04
C GLU A 178 18.29 -20.74 18.41
N ILE A 179 17.54 -19.63 18.48
CA ILE A 179 17.26 -18.94 19.74
C ILE A 179 16.45 -19.83 20.67
N PHE A 180 15.41 -20.49 20.15
CA PHE A 180 14.59 -21.44 20.91
C PHE A 180 15.43 -22.59 21.48
N GLU A 181 16.29 -23.21 20.67
CA GLU A 181 17.21 -24.27 21.13
C GLU A 181 18.16 -23.75 22.20
N SER A 182 18.74 -22.57 22.00
CA SER A 182 19.62 -21.94 23.00
C SER A 182 18.93 -21.66 24.33
N LEU A 183 17.65 -21.24 24.31
CA LEU A 183 16.89 -20.96 25.52
C LEU A 183 16.42 -22.23 26.24
N THR A 184 16.31 -23.37 25.55
CA THR A 184 15.70 -24.60 26.08
C THR A 184 16.68 -25.74 26.36
N LYS A 185 17.89 -25.71 25.80
CA LYS A 185 18.87 -26.82 25.84
C LYS A 185 19.18 -27.34 27.25
N ASP A 186 19.26 -26.46 28.24
CA ASP A 186 19.68 -26.80 29.61
C ASP A 186 18.59 -26.53 30.66
N LYS A 187 17.32 -26.43 30.22
CA LYS A 187 16.20 -26.13 31.10
C LYS A 187 15.33 -27.35 31.32
N THR A 188 15.12 -27.70 32.59
CA THR A 188 14.23 -28.78 33.01
C THR A 188 12.83 -28.23 33.31
N GLY A 189 11.79 -29.07 33.18
CA GLY A 189 10.40 -28.70 33.53
C GLY A 189 9.67 -27.81 32.53
N LEU A 190 10.27 -27.49 31.37
CA LEU A 190 9.61 -26.70 30.33
C LEU A 190 8.56 -27.50 29.54
N PHE A 191 8.85 -28.78 29.31
CA PHE A 191 8.03 -29.67 28.50
C PHE A 191 7.43 -30.77 29.35
N GLU A 192 6.24 -31.23 28.97
CA GLU A 192 5.62 -32.39 29.58
C GLU A 192 6.53 -33.60 29.45
N ASN A 193 6.60 -34.41 30.50
CA ASN A 193 7.33 -35.67 30.45
C ASN A 193 6.54 -36.65 29.57
N PRO A 194 7.10 -37.15 28.45
CA PRO A 194 6.40 -38.11 27.59
C PRO A 194 6.09 -39.44 28.30
N ASN A 195 6.74 -39.74 29.43
CA ASN A 195 6.51 -40.93 30.25
C ASN A 195 5.67 -40.66 31.52
N GLN A 196 4.68 -39.76 31.46
CA GLN A 196 3.77 -39.57 32.60
C GLN A 196 2.96 -40.86 32.84
N PRO A 197 2.83 -41.34 34.10
CA PRO A 197 1.91 -42.41 34.40
C PRO A 197 0.50 -41.97 33.99
N VAL A 198 -0.20 -42.83 33.24
CA VAL A 198 -1.59 -42.58 32.82
C VAL A 198 -2.41 -42.34 34.08
N ASP A 199 -3.20 -41.26 34.08
CA ASP A 199 -4.16 -40.96 35.12
C ASP A 199 -5.18 -42.11 35.14
N MET A 200 -4.95 -43.10 36.00
CA MET A 200 -5.84 -44.24 36.14
C MET A 200 -7.15 -43.69 36.70
N PRO A 201 -8.30 -43.93 36.06
CA PRO A 201 -9.57 -43.55 36.64
C PRO A 201 -9.63 -44.13 38.06
N GLY A 202 -9.91 -43.26 39.04
CA GLY A 202 -10.13 -43.69 40.41
C GLY A 202 -11.11 -44.85 40.36
N MET A 203 -10.69 -46.00 40.89
CA MET A 203 -11.51 -47.19 40.90
C MET A 203 -12.81 -46.81 41.60
N GLY A 204 -13.88 -46.63 40.82
CA GLY A 204 -15.18 -46.29 41.35
C GLY A 204 -15.52 -47.28 42.45
N GLU A 205 -16.24 -46.81 43.47
CA GLU A 205 -16.91 -47.67 44.45
C GLU A 205 -17.77 -48.70 43.68
N GLY A 206 -17.15 -49.83 43.33
CA GLY A 206 -17.85 -51.04 43.00
C GLY A 206 -18.25 -51.65 44.32
N ASP A 207 -19.55 -51.82 44.50
CA ASP A 207 -20.16 -52.64 45.55
C ASP A 207 -19.38 -53.96 45.71
N ASN A 208 -18.42 -53.97 46.62
CA ASN A 208 -17.70 -55.18 46.98
C ASN A 208 -18.40 -55.72 48.22
N THR A 209 -19.47 -56.49 47.97
CA THR A 209 -20.15 -57.30 48.98
C THR A 209 -19.19 -58.36 49.50
N THR A 210 -18.26 -57.92 50.36
CA THR A 210 -17.42 -58.80 51.15
C THR A 210 -18.22 -59.07 52.43
N PRO A 211 -18.73 -60.29 52.67
CA PRO A 211 -19.46 -60.57 53.89
C PRO A 211 -18.46 -60.51 55.05
N ASN A 212 -18.69 -59.61 56.00
CA ASN A 212 -17.81 -59.41 57.15
C ASN A 212 -17.94 -60.51 58.23
N ASN A 213 -18.72 -61.58 57.97
CA ASN A 213 -18.97 -62.65 58.93
C ASN A 213 -19.15 -64.02 58.24
N LEU A 214 -18.31 -65.00 58.61
CA LEU A 214 -18.35 -66.37 58.08
C LEU A 214 -19.58 -67.15 58.57
N ASP A 215 -20.15 -66.79 59.73
CA ASP A 215 -21.29 -67.49 60.34
C ASP A 215 -22.63 -67.18 59.64
N GLU A 216 -22.68 -66.20 58.74
CA GLU A 216 -23.87 -65.80 58.00
C GLU A 216 -23.88 -66.29 56.54
N MET A 217 -22.85 -67.03 56.14
CA MET A 217 -22.75 -67.57 54.79
C MET A 217 -23.65 -68.80 54.63
N SER A 218 -24.40 -68.84 53.52
CA SER A 218 -25.06 -70.09 53.13
C SER A 218 -24.03 -71.17 52.79
N PHE A 219 -24.42 -72.45 52.90
CA PHE A 219 -23.53 -73.59 52.67
C PHE A 219 -22.83 -73.54 51.29
N GLU A 220 -23.54 -73.08 50.25
CA GLU A 220 -22.97 -72.93 48.91
C GLU A 220 -21.95 -71.78 48.81
N GLN A 221 -22.17 -70.68 49.54
CA GLN A 221 -21.21 -69.57 49.60
C GLN A 221 -19.93 -69.98 50.34
N TYR A 222 -20.05 -70.75 51.43
CA TYR A 222 -18.87 -71.23 52.18
C TYR A 222 -18.02 -72.18 51.33
N LYS A 223 -18.67 -73.07 50.58
CA LYS A 223 -18.00 -74.01 49.67
C LYS A 223 -17.20 -73.29 48.58
N ALA A 224 -17.72 -72.20 48.02
CA ALA A 224 -17.02 -71.40 47.01
C ALA A 224 -15.81 -70.65 47.58
N TRP A 225 -15.93 -70.08 48.78
CA TRP A 225 -14.82 -69.37 49.45
C TRP A 225 -13.63 -70.29 49.74
N ARG A 226 -13.89 -71.53 50.19
CA ARG A 226 -12.89 -72.58 50.48
C ARG A 226 -12.15 -73.14 49.27
N GLN A 227 -12.63 -72.89 48.06
CA GLN A 227 -11.94 -73.28 46.83
C GLN A 227 -10.97 -72.20 46.32
N ASN A 228 -11.17 -70.96 46.75
CA ASN A 228 -10.39 -69.79 46.31
C ASN A 228 -9.43 -69.26 47.39
N ASN A 229 -9.39 -69.89 48.57
CA ASN A 229 -8.45 -69.64 49.67
C ASN A 229 -7.97 -70.98 50.23
#